data_AF-A0A2E4IWM9-F1
#
_entry.id   AF-A0A2E4IWM9-F1
#
_cell.length_a   1.000
_cell.length_b   1.000
_cell.length_c   1.000
_cell.angle_alpha   90.00
_cell.angle_beta   90.00
_cell.angle_gamma   90.00
#
_symmetry.space_group_name_H-M   'P 1'
#
loop_
_entity.id
_entity.type
_entity.pdbx_description
1 polymer ?
#
loop_
_entity_poly.entity_id
_entity_poly.type
_entity_poly.pdbx_seq_one_letter_code
_entity_poly.pdbx_strand_id
1 'polypeptide(L)'
;MSRPTTQLCHSARARFDRGSVILFVLGLVLLTSFMLMRFIDRAHTELLTEAKHGQQVPLRHEAYSALQITFAVLEDIAAIDEGLHSPNQGWGEPLDYFDYTPTEGIELSITVEDESAKLSLANTDAETLTTLLTTMEVLNSDAERIADAILAWSRPDYAAQFRESEANTYLRRNPALILPQRSLRTFDELRLMPAVLEILCDENGNWNEIGRRFLDNISLLPFEFINLNTGRADVLSALGIDDTNMRALEDRRLNDGREPPRPYYNLADAGAELGNLPDTDRFGTDAQVLRITINASQGGRVYKLVAIVRSGEAQQGPARPDSPEADAPEPTSEPRPWTRNSIDSPFQILDIRENPGS
;
A
#
# COMPACT_ATOMS: atom_id res chain seq x y z
N MET A 1 75.40 72.09 -24.48
CA MET A 1 75.06 71.77 -23.07
C MET A 1 74.03 70.65 -23.14
N SER A 2 74.19 69.43 -22.62
CA SER A 2 75.20 68.80 -21.77
C SER A 2 75.18 67.29 -22.09
N ARG A 3 76.38 66.67 -22.13
CA ARG A 3 76.64 65.22 -21.96
C ARG A 3 76.17 64.78 -20.55
N PRO A 4 76.02 63.48 -20.15
CA PRO A 4 76.97 62.35 -20.32
C PRO A 4 76.34 60.93 -20.48
N THR A 5 77.04 59.92 -21.04
CA THR A 5 77.96 58.90 -20.42
C THR A 5 77.19 57.97 -19.44
N THR A 6 77.29 56.63 -19.38
CA THR A 6 78.46 55.72 -19.38
C THR A 6 77.95 54.26 -19.31
N GLN A 7 78.64 53.32 -19.98
CA GLN A 7 79.14 51.98 -19.55
C GLN A 7 78.44 51.17 -18.43
N LEU A 8 78.52 49.84 -18.28
CA LEU A 8 79.27 48.71 -18.87
C LEU A 8 78.69 47.41 -18.27
N CYS A 9 78.93 46.29 -18.95
CA CYS A 9 79.07 44.93 -18.41
C CYS A 9 77.87 44.19 -17.79
N HIS A 10 77.13 43.52 -18.67
CA HIS A 10 76.86 42.07 -18.61
C HIS A 10 78.14 41.26 -18.30
N SER A 11 78.15 40.08 -17.69
CA SER A 11 77.10 39.13 -17.30
C SER A 11 77.79 37.97 -16.59
N ALA A 12 77.27 37.51 -15.45
CA ALA A 12 77.49 36.15 -14.96
C ALA A 12 76.19 35.37 -15.23
N ARG A 13 76.25 34.38 -16.14
CA ARG A 13 75.12 33.50 -16.48
C ARG A 13 74.86 32.53 -15.33
N ALA A 14 73.68 32.62 -14.72
CA ALA A 14 73.10 31.54 -13.93
C ALA A 14 72.16 30.70 -14.82
N ARG A 15 72.41 29.40 -14.91
CA ARG A 15 71.56 28.41 -15.60
C ARG A 15 70.60 27.80 -14.58
N PHE A 16 69.39 28.32 -14.44
CA PHE A 16 68.27 27.61 -13.81
C PHE A 16 66.95 28.20 -14.33
N ASP A 17 66.37 27.65 -15.40
CA ASP A 17 65.02 28.08 -15.83
C ASP A 17 64.20 27.01 -16.58
N ARG A 18 64.77 25.86 -16.95
CA ARG A 18 64.06 24.89 -17.82
C ARG A 18 63.32 23.76 -17.10
N GLY A 19 63.68 23.45 -15.86
CA GLY A 19 62.98 22.40 -15.06
C GLY A 19 61.71 22.89 -14.37
N SER A 20 61.71 24.14 -13.90
CA SER A 20 60.57 24.76 -13.20
C SER A 20 59.34 24.93 -14.12
N VAL A 21 59.58 25.32 -15.37
CA VAL A 21 58.51 25.49 -16.38
C VAL A 21 57.80 24.16 -16.68
N ILE A 22 58.52 23.04 -16.74
CA ILE A 22 57.92 21.72 -16.99
C ILE A 22 57.04 21.30 -15.80
N LEU A 23 57.50 21.51 -14.57
CA LEU A 23 56.70 21.19 -13.37
C LEU A 23 55.46 22.08 -13.25
N PHE A 24 55.58 23.36 -13.60
CA PHE A 24 54.44 24.27 -13.60
C PHE A 24 53.39 23.87 -14.64
N VAL A 25 53.80 23.54 -15.87
CA VAL A 25 52.88 23.08 -16.93
C VAL A 25 52.26 21.74 -16.56
N LEU A 26 53.02 20.79 -16.01
CA LEU A 26 52.49 19.51 -15.57
C LEU A 26 51.47 19.68 -14.43
N GLY A 27 51.77 20.56 -13.45
CA GLY A 27 50.87 20.89 -12.36
C GLY A 27 49.58 21.54 -12.85
N LEU A 28 49.68 22.46 -13.82
CA LEU A 28 48.52 23.09 -14.44
C LEU A 28 47.65 22.07 -15.17
N VAL A 29 48.27 21.19 -15.98
CA VAL A 29 47.56 20.13 -16.72
C VAL A 29 46.85 19.17 -15.78
N LEU A 30 47.50 18.75 -14.69
CA LEU A 30 46.90 17.90 -13.65
C LEU A 30 45.72 18.59 -12.97
N LEU A 31 45.84 19.87 -12.62
CA LEU A 31 44.77 20.64 -12.01
C LEU A 31 43.56 20.77 -12.96
N THR A 32 43.81 21.11 -14.24
CA THR A 32 42.74 21.19 -15.24
C THR A 32 42.08 19.84 -15.49
N SER A 33 42.86 18.75 -15.51
CA SER A 33 42.34 17.40 -15.70
C SER A 33 41.46 16.98 -14.50
N PHE A 34 41.89 17.30 -13.28
CA PHE A 34 41.12 17.03 -12.07
C PHE A 34 39.81 17.83 -12.02
N MET A 35 39.84 19.11 -12.41
CA MET A 35 38.62 19.92 -12.52
C MET A 35 37.65 19.37 -13.57
N LEU A 36 38.16 18.94 -14.72
CA LEU A 36 37.35 18.30 -15.77
C LEU A 36 36.70 17.01 -15.27
N MET A 37 37.45 16.14 -14.59
CA MET A 37 36.93 14.89 -14.03
C MET A 37 35.78 15.17 -13.04
N ARG A 38 36.00 16.10 -12.10
CA ARG A 38 34.98 16.53 -11.11
C ARG A 38 33.72 17.09 -11.77
N PHE A 39 33.87 17.84 -12.87
CA PHE A 39 32.73 18.38 -13.61
C PHE A 39 31.96 17.29 -14.34
N ILE A 40 32.65 16.31 -14.95
CA ILE A 40 32.03 15.17 -15.64
C ILE A 40 31.26 14.29 -14.64
N ASP A 41 31.85 13.96 -13.50
CA ASP A 41 31.18 13.16 -12.47
C ASP A 41 29.89 13.84 -12.00
N ARG A 42 29.94 15.16 -11.76
CA ARG A 42 28.78 15.95 -11.35
C ARG A 42 27.72 16.03 -12.45
N ALA A 43 28.11 16.32 -13.68
CA ALA A 43 27.19 16.38 -14.81
C ALA A 43 26.52 15.02 -15.07
N HIS A 44 27.26 13.92 -14.89
CA HIS A 44 26.73 12.57 -15.02
C HIS A 44 25.70 12.26 -13.91
N THR A 45 25.98 12.62 -12.66
CA THR A 45 25.01 12.45 -11.57
C THR A 45 23.77 13.30 -11.77
N GLU A 46 23.92 14.57 -12.18
CA GLU A 46 22.80 15.49 -12.39
C GLU A 46 21.93 15.05 -13.58
N LEU A 47 22.53 14.59 -14.68
CA LEU A 47 21.80 14.03 -15.83
C LEU A 47 21.07 12.73 -15.47
N LEU A 48 21.67 11.85 -14.67
CA LEU A 48 21.00 10.63 -14.21
C LEU A 48 19.83 10.94 -13.27
N THR A 49 19.96 11.94 -12.39
CA THR A 49 18.86 12.35 -11.52
C THR A 49 17.74 13.02 -12.30
N GLU A 50 18.06 13.89 -13.25
CA GLU A 50 17.05 14.58 -14.07
C GLU A 50 16.34 13.59 -15.01
N ALA A 51 17.07 12.65 -15.61
CA ALA A 51 16.48 11.60 -16.44
C ALA A 51 15.58 10.66 -15.61
N LYS A 52 15.94 10.36 -14.35
CA LYS A 52 15.07 9.60 -13.44
C LYS A 52 13.81 10.38 -13.07
N HIS A 53 13.92 11.66 -12.74
CA HIS A 53 12.77 12.48 -12.35
C HIS A 53 11.84 12.78 -13.52
N GLY A 54 12.37 13.22 -14.66
CA GLY A 54 11.57 13.53 -15.85
C GLY A 54 10.82 12.32 -16.42
N GLN A 55 11.30 11.10 -16.16
CA GLN A 55 10.69 9.86 -16.66
C GLN A 55 9.85 9.11 -15.60
N GLN A 56 9.85 9.56 -14.34
CA GLN A 56 8.87 9.13 -13.33
C GLN A 56 7.54 9.88 -13.45
N VAL A 57 7.56 11.11 -13.98
CA VAL A 57 6.35 11.93 -14.15
C VAL A 57 5.27 11.24 -15.00
N PRO A 58 5.59 10.58 -16.14
CA PRO A 58 4.59 9.86 -16.93
C PRO A 58 3.97 8.67 -16.18
N LEU A 59 4.78 7.81 -15.55
CA LEU A 59 4.29 6.64 -14.81
C LEU A 59 3.43 7.02 -13.61
N ARG A 60 3.83 8.07 -12.89
CA ARG A 60 3.05 8.63 -11.79
C ARG A 60 1.71 9.18 -12.30
N HIS A 61 1.73 9.98 -13.35
CA HIS A 61 0.50 10.53 -13.94
C HIS A 61 -0.46 9.42 -14.40
N GLU A 62 0.08 8.40 -15.06
CA GLU A 62 -0.70 7.24 -15.51
C GLU A 62 -1.32 6.49 -14.33
N ALA A 63 -0.55 6.21 -13.27
CA ALA A 63 -1.06 5.50 -12.08
C ALA A 63 -2.18 6.28 -11.37
N TYR A 64 -2.07 7.61 -11.30
CA TYR A 64 -3.13 8.45 -10.74
C TYR A 64 -4.36 8.54 -11.66
N SER A 65 -4.18 8.50 -12.98
CA SER A 65 -5.30 8.44 -13.94
C SER A 65 -6.06 7.11 -13.80
N ALA A 66 -5.33 5.99 -13.68
CA ALA A 66 -5.88 4.68 -13.36
C ALA A 66 -6.65 4.65 -12.04
N LEU A 67 -6.16 5.37 -11.01
CA LEU A 67 -6.85 5.49 -9.73
C LEU A 67 -8.20 6.21 -9.88
N GLN A 68 -8.25 7.28 -10.67
CA GLN A 68 -9.49 8.02 -10.97
C GLN A 68 -10.51 7.15 -11.68
N ILE A 69 -10.08 6.40 -12.69
CA ILE A 69 -10.94 5.46 -13.41
C ILE A 69 -11.50 4.41 -12.44
N THR A 70 -10.64 3.86 -11.58
CA THR A 70 -11.07 2.91 -10.55
C THR A 70 -12.13 3.51 -9.63
N PHE A 71 -11.99 4.76 -9.19
CA PHE A 71 -13.03 5.42 -8.40
C PHE A 71 -14.33 5.64 -9.16
N ALA A 72 -14.26 6.00 -10.44
CA ALA A 72 -15.45 6.12 -11.27
C ALA A 72 -16.20 4.78 -11.42
N VAL A 73 -15.47 3.66 -11.58
CA VAL A 73 -16.07 2.31 -11.63
C VAL A 73 -16.74 1.97 -10.30
N LEU A 74 -16.04 2.21 -9.18
CA LEU A 74 -16.57 1.93 -7.85
C LEU A 74 -17.82 2.78 -7.57
N GLU A 75 -17.85 4.03 -8.01
CA GLU A 75 -19.01 4.92 -7.83
C GLU A 75 -20.21 4.49 -8.67
N ASP A 76 -19.98 4.17 -9.95
CA ASP A 76 -21.05 3.71 -10.85
C ASP A 76 -21.68 2.41 -10.35
N ILE A 77 -20.86 1.42 -9.95
CA ILE A 77 -21.38 0.16 -9.42
C ILE A 77 -22.07 0.35 -8.08
N ALA A 78 -21.50 1.13 -7.15
CA ALA A 78 -22.14 1.41 -5.88
C ALA A 78 -23.50 2.13 -6.05
N ALA A 79 -23.64 2.97 -7.09
CA ALA A 79 -24.90 3.63 -7.41
C ALA A 79 -25.93 2.70 -8.06
N ILE A 80 -25.49 1.75 -8.90
CA ILE A 80 -26.38 0.81 -9.60
C ILE A 80 -26.90 -0.28 -8.66
N ASP A 81 -26.01 -0.87 -7.87
CA ASP A 81 -26.28 -2.05 -7.04
C ASP A 81 -26.51 -1.71 -5.55
N GLU A 82 -26.56 -0.42 -5.21
CA GLU A 82 -26.71 0.10 -3.83
C GLU A 82 -25.61 -0.37 -2.87
N GLY A 83 -24.42 -0.63 -3.40
CA GLY A 83 -23.28 -1.07 -2.62
C GLY A 83 -22.23 -1.82 -3.44
N LEU A 84 -21.07 -2.03 -2.83
CA LEU A 84 -20.00 -2.84 -3.41
C LEU A 84 -20.01 -4.21 -2.77
N HIS A 85 -20.67 -5.18 -3.36
CA HIS A 85 -20.87 -6.49 -2.76
C HIS A 85 -19.77 -7.50 -3.13
N SER A 86 -19.36 -7.56 -4.39
CA SER A 86 -18.40 -8.56 -4.88
C SER A 86 -17.65 -8.08 -6.13
N PRO A 87 -16.38 -8.48 -6.35
CA PRO A 87 -15.63 -8.15 -7.55
C PRO A 87 -16.35 -8.52 -8.86
N ASN A 88 -17.21 -9.54 -8.82
CA ASN A 88 -18.03 -10.01 -9.94
C ASN A 88 -19.01 -8.95 -10.48
N GLN A 89 -19.26 -7.87 -9.74
CA GLN A 89 -20.04 -6.73 -10.23
C GLN A 89 -19.29 -5.89 -11.28
N GLY A 90 -17.99 -6.11 -11.46
CA GLY A 90 -17.15 -5.46 -12.46
C GLY A 90 -16.00 -4.64 -11.88
N TRP A 91 -16.07 -4.23 -10.61
CA TRP A 91 -15.00 -3.43 -9.99
C TRP A 91 -13.72 -4.22 -9.70
N GLY A 92 -13.74 -5.55 -9.81
CA GLY A 92 -12.54 -6.39 -9.75
C GLY A 92 -11.56 -6.11 -10.89
N GLU A 93 -12.08 -5.76 -12.07
CA GLU A 93 -11.29 -5.46 -13.28
C GLU A 93 -11.71 -4.07 -13.84
N PRO A 94 -11.31 -2.98 -13.16
CA PRO A 94 -11.82 -1.65 -13.46
C PRO A 94 -11.38 -1.09 -14.82
N LEU A 95 -10.26 -1.59 -15.38
CA LEU A 95 -9.81 -1.16 -16.71
C LEU A 95 -10.70 -1.68 -17.83
N ASP A 96 -11.14 -2.93 -17.70
CA ASP A 96 -12.02 -3.59 -18.68
C ASP A 96 -13.41 -2.96 -18.69
N TYR A 97 -13.89 -2.50 -17.53
CA TYR A 97 -15.20 -1.84 -17.40
C TYR A 97 -15.34 -0.59 -18.29
N PHE A 98 -14.28 0.20 -18.43
CA PHE A 98 -14.26 1.43 -19.25
C PHE A 98 -13.48 1.30 -20.56
N ASP A 99 -13.01 0.10 -20.93
CA ASP A 99 -12.14 -0.14 -22.09
C ASP A 99 -10.93 0.83 -22.14
N TYR A 100 -10.33 1.08 -20.97
CA TYR A 100 -9.25 2.06 -20.85
C TYR A 100 -7.95 1.50 -21.43
N THR A 101 -7.41 2.21 -22.42
CA THR A 101 -6.09 1.89 -22.99
C THR A 101 -5.02 2.82 -22.39
N PRO A 102 -3.98 2.29 -21.75
CA PRO A 102 -2.87 3.08 -21.23
C PRO A 102 -2.10 3.83 -22.32
N THR A 103 -1.34 4.84 -21.92
CA THR A 103 -0.40 5.54 -22.80
C THR A 103 0.60 4.57 -23.45
N GLU A 104 0.96 4.81 -24.73
CA GLU A 104 1.83 3.92 -25.51
C GLU A 104 3.12 3.55 -24.76
N GLY A 105 3.37 2.24 -24.65
CA GLY A 105 4.55 1.69 -23.99
C GLY A 105 4.48 1.65 -22.46
N ILE A 106 3.34 2.02 -21.85
CA ILE A 106 3.06 1.80 -20.42
C ILE A 106 2.14 0.59 -20.26
N GLU A 107 2.53 -0.32 -19.38
CA GLU A 107 1.71 -1.44 -18.92
C GLU A 107 1.11 -1.07 -17.57
N LEU A 108 -0.21 -1.24 -17.41
CA LEU A 108 -0.92 -1.01 -16.16
C LEU A 108 -1.50 -2.31 -15.64
N SER A 109 -1.38 -2.52 -14.33
CA SER A 109 -2.11 -3.56 -13.60
C SER A 109 -2.77 -2.92 -12.39
N ILE A 110 -4.06 -3.22 -12.19
CA ILE A 110 -4.84 -2.76 -11.05
C ILE A 110 -5.33 -3.98 -10.30
N THR A 111 -5.25 -3.93 -8.97
CA THR A 111 -5.82 -4.94 -8.10
C THR A 111 -6.64 -4.23 -7.04
N VAL A 112 -7.92 -4.57 -6.95
CA VAL A 112 -8.83 -4.07 -5.93
C VAL A 112 -9.13 -5.21 -4.97
N GLU A 113 -8.65 -5.11 -3.74
CA GLU A 113 -8.88 -6.09 -2.68
C GLU A 113 -9.88 -5.54 -1.66
N ASP A 114 -10.85 -6.37 -1.28
CA ASP A 114 -11.75 -6.09 -0.17
C ASP A 114 -11.06 -6.40 1.17
N GLU A 115 -10.77 -5.36 1.96
CA GLU A 115 -10.19 -5.51 3.30
C GLU A 115 -11.22 -5.98 4.33
N SER A 116 -12.51 -5.75 4.09
CA SER A 116 -13.60 -6.28 4.92
C SER A 116 -13.88 -7.77 4.69
N ALA A 117 -13.17 -8.41 3.75
CA ALA A 117 -13.09 -9.87 3.64
C ALA A 117 -12.23 -10.53 4.75
N LYS A 118 -11.46 -9.72 5.48
CA LYS A 118 -10.50 -10.16 6.50
C LYS A 118 -11.04 -9.90 7.90
N LEU A 119 -10.34 -10.37 8.93
CA LEU A 119 -10.63 -10.05 10.32
C LEU A 119 -9.95 -8.74 10.75
N SER A 120 -10.73 -7.74 11.21
CA SER A 120 -10.18 -6.47 11.69
C SER A 120 -9.52 -6.59 13.06
N LEU A 121 -8.20 -6.44 13.16
CA LEU A 121 -7.51 -6.46 14.46
C LEU A 121 -7.94 -5.31 15.39
N ALA A 122 -8.49 -4.22 14.84
CA ALA A 122 -8.95 -3.09 15.66
C ALA A 122 -10.17 -3.47 16.52
N ASN A 123 -11.08 -4.27 15.97
CA ASN A 123 -12.40 -4.52 16.55
C ASN A 123 -12.60 -5.97 17.03
N THR A 124 -11.59 -6.83 16.92
CA THR A 124 -11.71 -8.26 17.25
C THR A 124 -11.37 -8.56 18.72
N ASP A 125 -12.07 -9.50 19.34
CA ASP A 125 -11.80 -9.97 20.71
C ASP A 125 -10.80 -11.14 20.78
N ALA A 126 -10.47 -11.58 22.00
CA ALA A 126 -9.53 -12.66 22.23
C ALA A 126 -10.05 -13.99 21.66
N GLU A 127 -11.33 -14.28 21.90
CA GLU A 127 -11.97 -15.55 21.50
C GLU A 127 -11.93 -15.75 19.99
N THR A 128 -12.27 -14.72 19.22
CA THR A 128 -12.26 -14.78 17.77
C THR A 128 -10.83 -14.93 17.23
N LEU A 129 -9.86 -14.19 17.79
CA LEU A 129 -8.45 -14.32 17.38
C LEU A 129 -7.91 -15.72 17.66
N THR A 130 -8.22 -16.27 18.84
CA THR A 130 -7.86 -17.64 19.21
C THR A 130 -8.50 -18.63 18.24
N THR A 131 -9.79 -18.49 17.94
CA THR A 131 -10.51 -19.38 17.02
C THR A 131 -9.96 -19.33 15.59
N LEU A 132 -9.58 -18.14 15.11
CA LEU A 132 -8.92 -17.99 13.81
C LEU A 132 -7.57 -18.73 13.77
N LEU A 133 -6.74 -18.56 14.80
CA LEU A 133 -5.45 -19.23 14.90
C LEU A 133 -5.61 -20.75 14.99
N THR A 134 -6.58 -21.25 15.75
CA THR A 134 -6.86 -22.70 15.83
C THR A 134 -7.39 -23.27 14.51
N THR A 135 -8.12 -22.48 13.72
CA THR A 135 -8.57 -22.86 12.37
C THR A 135 -7.37 -23.07 11.42
N MET A 136 -6.27 -22.35 11.66
CA MET A 136 -5.00 -22.51 10.95
C MET A 136 -4.07 -23.55 11.60
N GLU A 137 -4.63 -24.46 12.42
CA GLU A 137 -3.92 -25.56 13.07
C GLU A 137 -2.88 -25.14 14.13
N VAL A 138 -2.96 -23.91 14.65
CA VAL A 138 -2.19 -23.50 15.82
C VAL A 138 -2.77 -24.15 17.07
N LEU A 139 -1.91 -24.66 17.97
CA LEU A 139 -2.35 -25.21 19.26
C LEU A 139 -3.12 -24.15 20.06
N ASN A 140 -4.23 -24.54 20.69
CA ASN A 140 -5.08 -23.59 21.41
C ASN A 140 -4.33 -22.74 22.45
N SER A 141 -3.39 -23.36 23.20
CA SER A 141 -2.55 -22.64 24.16
C SER A 141 -1.67 -21.58 23.52
N ASP A 142 -1.16 -21.84 22.32
CA ASP A 142 -0.32 -20.90 21.57
C ASP A 142 -1.17 -19.81 20.92
N ALA A 143 -2.37 -20.16 20.46
CA ALA A 143 -3.36 -19.21 19.95
C ALA A 143 -3.80 -18.21 21.02
N GLU A 144 -4.07 -18.65 22.25
CA GLU A 144 -4.37 -17.79 23.41
C GLU A 144 -3.22 -16.83 23.73
N ARG A 145 -1.96 -17.32 23.71
CA ARG A 145 -0.76 -16.49 23.94
C ARG A 145 -0.63 -15.38 22.89
N ILE A 146 -0.84 -15.71 21.61
CA ILE A 146 -0.78 -14.73 20.52
C ILE A 146 -1.90 -13.70 20.65
N ALA A 147 -3.15 -14.15 20.87
CA ALA A 147 -4.30 -13.25 21.02
C ALA A 147 -4.09 -12.29 22.20
N ASP A 148 -3.63 -12.80 23.34
CA ASP A 148 -3.31 -11.99 24.53
C ASP A 148 -2.22 -10.94 24.23
N ALA A 149 -1.15 -11.33 23.52
CA ALA A 149 -0.08 -10.40 23.16
C ALA A 149 -0.57 -9.29 22.22
N ILE A 150 -1.40 -9.62 21.22
CA ILE A 150 -1.97 -8.64 20.28
C ILE A 150 -2.88 -7.66 21.00
N LEU A 151 -3.75 -8.15 21.90
CA LEU A 151 -4.68 -7.29 22.65
C LEU A 151 -3.95 -6.42 23.66
N ALA A 152 -2.98 -6.95 24.41
CA ALA A 152 -2.17 -6.16 25.34
C ALA A 152 -1.36 -5.06 24.63
N TRP A 153 -0.92 -5.32 23.39
CA TRP A 153 -0.26 -4.32 22.57
C TRP A 153 -1.20 -3.23 22.07
N SER A 154 -2.44 -3.59 21.74
CA SER A 154 -3.36 -2.74 20.99
C SER A 154 -4.38 -1.98 21.84
N ARG A 155 -4.65 -2.44 23.08
CA ARG A 155 -5.72 -1.92 23.92
C ARG A 155 -5.19 -1.38 25.25
N PRO A 156 -5.54 -0.14 25.64
CA PRO A 156 -5.11 0.44 26.91
C PRO A 156 -5.80 -0.20 28.13
N ASP A 157 -7.01 -0.70 27.95
CA ASP A 157 -7.87 -1.29 28.98
C ASP A 157 -7.78 -2.82 29.07
N TYR A 158 -6.97 -3.44 28.22
CA TYR A 158 -6.77 -4.88 28.24
C TYR A 158 -5.71 -5.30 29.26
N ALA A 159 -6.09 -6.23 30.15
CA ALA A 159 -5.18 -6.83 31.12
C ALA A 159 -4.60 -8.13 30.56
N ALA A 160 -3.29 -8.13 30.32
CA ALA A 160 -2.56 -9.31 29.87
C ALA A 160 -2.73 -10.49 30.83
N GLN A 161 -3.03 -11.66 30.28
CA GLN A 161 -3.16 -12.91 31.02
C GLN A 161 -1.83 -13.66 31.11
N PHE A 162 -0.98 -13.52 30.09
CA PHE A 162 0.32 -14.15 30.05
C PHE A 162 1.43 -13.15 30.42
N ARG A 163 2.39 -13.61 31.23
CA ARG A 163 3.51 -12.79 31.70
C ARG A 163 4.31 -12.16 30.55
N GLU A 164 4.46 -12.89 29.45
CA GLU A 164 5.18 -12.42 28.27
C GLU A 164 4.51 -11.25 27.54
N SER A 165 3.20 -11.07 27.73
CA SER A 165 2.40 -9.97 27.19
C SER A 165 2.35 -8.76 28.14
N GLU A 166 2.78 -8.90 29.40
CA GLU A 166 2.79 -7.80 30.36
C GLU A 166 3.75 -6.68 29.98
N ALA A 167 3.35 -5.42 30.20
CA ALA A 167 4.18 -4.24 29.95
C ALA A 167 5.58 -4.32 30.59
N ASN A 168 5.68 -4.90 31.80
CA ASN A 168 6.95 -5.08 32.51
C ASN A 168 7.95 -5.96 31.76
N THR A 169 7.47 -6.91 30.96
CA THR A 169 8.33 -7.78 30.14
C THR A 169 8.98 -6.97 29.01
N TYR A 170 8.22 -6.09 28.36
CA TYR A 170 8.73 -5.23 27.30
C TYR A 170 9.72 -4.16 27.81
N LEU A 171 9.47 -3.59 29.00
CA LEU A 171 10.39 -2.62 29.63
C LEU A 171 11.74 -3.21 30.00
N ARG A 172 11.83 -4.54 30.19
CA ARG A 172 13.09 -5.25 30.49
C ARG A 172 13.92 -5.61 29.26
N ARG A 173 13.40 -5.38 28.04
CA ARG A 173 14.14 -5.63 26.80
C ARG A 173 15.26 -4.60 26.59
N ASN A 174 16.15 -4.89 25.66
CA ASN A 174 17.20 -3.98 25.21
C ASN A 174 17.16 -3.81 23.68
N PRO A 175 16.75 -2.64 23.16
CA PRO A 175 16.26 -1.48 23.89
C PRO A 175 14.93 -1.77 24.61
N ALA A 176 14.67 -1.01 25.68
CA ALA A 176 13.39 -1.10 26.40
C ALA A 176 12.27 -0.67 25.48
N LEU A 177 11.18 -1.44 25.48
CA LEU A 177 10.02 -1.20 24.64
C LEU A 177 8.83 -0.84 25.51
N ILE A 178 8.13 0.22 25.14
CA ILE A 178 6.87 0.64 25.78
C ILE A 178 5.74 0.15 24.89
N LEU A 179 4.77 -0.56 25.49
CA LEU A 179 3.58 -1.01 24.76
C LEU A 179 2.82 0.22 24.21
N PRO A 180 2.53 0.27 22.90
CA PRO A 180 1.85 1.42 22.31
C PRO A 180 0.41 1.61 22.81
N GLN A 181 -0.27 0.52 23.20
CA GLN A 181 -1.67 0.53 23.64
C GLN A 181 -2.60 1.25 22.64
N ARG A 182 -2.38 0.99 21.36
CA ARG A 182 -3.14 1.52 20.22
C ARG A 182 -3.20 0.49 19.10
N SER A 183 -4.17 0.61 18.19
CA SER A 183 -4.22 -0.21 16.97
C SER A 183 -2.86 -0.26 16.26
N LEU A 184 -2.49 -1.44 15.77
CA LEU A 184 -1.25 -1.67 15.05
C LEU A 184 -1.23 -0.86 13.75
N ARG A 185 -0.08 -0.33 13.37
CA ARG A 185 0.10 0.45 12.13
C ARG A 185 0.80 -0.34 11.05
N THR A 186 1.63 -1.31 11.44
CA THR A 186 2.36 -2.19 10.53
C THR A 186 2.35 -3.62 11.05
N PHE A 187 2.45 -4.58 10.14
CA PHE A 187 2.61 -5.99 10.52
C PHE A 187 3.96 -6.26 11.19
N ASP A 188 4.97 -5.42 10.99
CA ASP A 188 6.26 -5.55 11.69
C ASP A 188 6.13 -5.36 13.20
N GLU A 189 5.13 -4.61 13.69
CA GLU A 189 4.86 -4.49 15.12
C GLU A 189 4.53 -5.85 15.75
N LEU A 190 3.89 -6.77 15.01
CA LEU A 190 3.58 -8.12 15.49
C LEU A 190 4.85 -8.91 15.82
N ARG A 191 5.93 -8.73 15.04
CA ARG A 191 7.22 -9.42 15.29
C ARG A 191 7.91 -8.97 16.59
N LEU A 192 7.45 -7.87 17.19
CA LEU A 192 7.95 -7.42 18.48
C LEU A 192 7.34 -8.24 19.63
N MET A 193 6.27 -8.99 19.41
CA MET A 193 5.61 -9.79 20.43
C MET A 193 6.32 -11.15 20.59
N PRO A 194 6.71 -11.58 21.81
CA PRO A 194 7.39 -12.86 22.02
C PRO A 194 6.64 -14.05 21.43
N ALA A 195 5.34 -14.18 21.73
CA ALA A 195 4.50 -15.29 21.26
C ALA A 195 4.43 -15.35 19.72
N VAL A 196 4.28 -14.20 19.06
CA VAL A 196 4.24 -14.13 17.59
C VAL A 196 5.58 -14.55 16.99
N LEU A 197 6.70 -14.08 17.54
CA LEU A 197 8.02 -14.42 17.02
C LEU A 197 8.33 -15.92 17.18
N GLU A 198 7.87 -16.52 18.27
CA GLU A 198 8.04 -17.96 18.54
C GLU A 198 7.19 -18.84 17.62
N ILE A 199 5.93 -18.45 17.36
CA ILE A 199 4.94 -19.34 16.73
C ILE A 199 4.72 -19.03 15.25
N LEU A 200 4.71 -17.75 14.87
CA LEU A 200 4.37 -17.29 13.52
C LEU A 200 5.61 -16.92 12.67
N CYS A 201 6.80 -16.98 13.25
CA CYS A 201 8.06 -16.74 12.54
C CYS A 201 8.94 -17.99 12.49
N ASP A 202 9.92 -17.99 11.58
CA ASP A 202 10.98 -18.97 11.49
C ASP A 202 12.19 -18.59 12.35
N GLU A 203 13.23 -19.43 12.37
CA GLU A 203 14.47 -19.20 13.12
C GLU A 203 15.21 -17.91 12.72
N ASN A 204 14.93 -17.38 11.52
CA ASN A 204 15.52 -16.14 11.02
C ASN A 204 14.67 -14.90 11.34
N GLY A 205 13.52 -15.07 12.00
CA GLY A 205 12.57 -14.00 12.29
C GLY A 205 11.70 -13.58 11.08
N ASN A 206 11.69 -14.37 10.01
CA ASN A 206 10.78 -14.18 8.89
C ASN A 206 9.45 -14.90 9.12
N TRP A 207 8.39 -14.48 8.44
CA TRP A 207 7.08 -15.13 8.58
C TRP A 207 7.14 -16.58 8.07
N ASN A 208 6.80 -17.53 8.93
CA ASN A 208 6.62 -18.92 8.53
C ASN A 208 5.31 -19.08 7.72
N GLU A 209 4.96 -20.32 7.35
CA GLU A 209 3.76 -20.58 6.55
C GLU A 209 2.47 -20.15 7.26
N ILE A 210 2.33 -20.50 8.54
CA ILE A 210 1.19 -20.12 9.37
C ILE A 210 1.14 -18.60 9.55
N GLY A 211 2.29 -17.96 9.79
CA GLY A 211 2.38 -16.50 9.91
C GLY A 211 1.94 -15.79 8.64
N ARG A 212 2.34 -16.27 7.45
CA ARG A 212 1.86 -15.72 6.18
C ARG A 212 0.35 -15.91 5.99
N ARG A 213 -0.18 -17.09 6.32
CA ARG A 213 -1.63 -17.36 6.29
C ARG A 213 -2.41 -16.46 7.27
N PHE A 214 -1.87 -16.23 8.47
CA PHE A 214 -2.45 -15.32 9.45
C PHE A 214 -2.51 -13.90 8.90
N LEU A 215 -1.40 -13.37 8.38
CA LEU A 215 -1.34 -12.02 7.80
C LEU A 215 -2.32 -11.82 6.64
N ASP A 216 -2.53 -12.85 5.82
CA ASP A 216 -3.49 -12.82 4.72
C ASP A 216 -4.94 -12.71 5.21
N ASN A 217 -5.24 -13.25 6.40
CA ASN A 217 -6.58 -13.29 6.99
C ASN A 217 -6.91 -12.10 7.90
N ILE A 218 -5.96 -11.21 8.18
CA ILE A 218 -6.17 -10.07 9.10
C ILE A 218 -6.01 -8.73 8.40
N SER A 219 -6.74 -7.72 8.89
CA SER A 219 -6.58 -6.33 8.50
C SER A 219 -6.22 -5.48 9.70
N LEU A 220 -5.36 -4.47 9.47
CA LEU A 220 -5.04 -3.43 10.47
C LEU A 220 -6.09 -2.31 10.48
N LEU A 221 -7.03 -2.32 9.54
CA LEU A 221 -8.01 -1.27 9.34
C LEU A 221 -9.29 -1.58 10.14
N PRO A 222 -9.92 -0.57 10.76
CA PRO A 222 -11.21 -0.77 11.43
C PRO A 222 -12.36 -0.80 10.42
N PHE A 223 -13.24 -1.77 10.56
CA PHE A 223 -14.54 -1.92 9.88
C PHE A 223 -15.48 -2.72 10.78
N GLU A 224 -16.78 -2.65 10.52
CA GLU A 224 -17.83 -3.12 11.45
C GLU A 224 -18.09 -4.61 11.30
N PHE A 225 -18.41 -5.04 10.09
CA PHE A 225 -18.71 -6.43 9.75
C PHE A 225 -17.79 -7.00 8.67
N ILE A 226 -17.80 -8.33 8.53
CA ILE A 226 -17.10 -9.05 7.47
C ILE A 226 -18.03 -9.24 6.27
N ASN A 227 -17.54 -8.88 5.09
CA ASN A 227 -18.30 -9.09 3.86
C ASN A 227 -18.37 -10.59 3.53
N LEU A 228 -19.57 -11.16 3.61
CA LEU A 228 -19.82 -12.59 3.37
C LEU A 228 -19.49 -12.99 1.92
N ASN A 229 -19.69 -12.08 0.96
CA ASN A 229 -19.46 -12.34 -0.46
C ASN A 229 -17.98 -12.53 -0.80
N THR A 230 -17.07 -11.93 -0.04
CA THR A 230 -15.63 -11.93 -0.30
C THR A 230 -14.80 -12.53 0.84
N GLY A 231 -15.43 -12.78 2.00
CA GLY A 231 -14.83 -13.30 3.22
C GLY A 231 -13.91 -14.50 2.98
N ARG A 232 -12.73 -14.44 3.60
CA ARG A 232 -11.72 -15.50 3.51
C ARG A 232 -12.17 -16.74 4.28
N ALA A 233 -11.84 -17.92 3.75
CA ALA A 233 -12.32 -19.19 4.29
C ALA A 233 -11.98 -19.39 5.78
N ASP A 234 -10.74 -19.08 6.18
CA ASP A 234 -10.31 -19.21 7.58
C ASP A 234 -11.06 -18.25 8.50
N VAL A 235 -11.33 -17.04 8.02
CA VAL A 235 -12.09 -16.02 8.78
C VAL A 235 -13.55 -16.46 8.93
N LEU A 236 -14.20 -16.90 7.85
CA LEU A 236 -15.58 -17.36 7.89
C LEU A 236 -15.74 -18.61 8.78
N SER A 237 -14.82 -19.57 8.67
CA SER A 237 -14.77 -20.75 9.55
C SER A 237 -14.57 -20.36 11.01
N ALA A 238 -13.69 -19.39 11.29
CA ALA A 238 -13.46 -18.90 12.65
C ALA A 238 -14.68 -18.19 13.26
N LEU A 239 -15.56 -17.65 12.41
CA LEU A 239 -16.85 -17.08 12.80
C LEU A 239 -17.99 -18.10 12.87
N GLY A 240 -17.70 -19.39 12.64
CA GLY A 240 -18.66 -20.48 12.79
C GLY A 240 -19.43 -20.85 11.52
N ILE A 241 -19.02 -20.35 10.35
CA ILE A 241 -19.55 -20.85 9.07
C ILE A 241 -19.03 -22.27 8.87
N ASP A 242 -19.94 -23.24 8.78
CA ASP A 242 -19.58 -24.65 8.61
C ASP A 242 -19.16 -24.98 7.17
N ASP A 243 -18.57 -26.16 6.97
CA ASP A 243 -18.10 -26.63 5.65
C ASP A 243 -19.21 -26.68 4.59
N THR A 244 -20.48 -26.86 5.00
CA THR A 244 -21.60 -26.94 4.06
C THR A 244 -21.91 -25.55 3.52
N ASN A 245 -22.02 -24.57 4.42
CA ASN A 245 -22.25 -23.18 4.08
C ASN A 245 -21.04 -22.57 3.37
N MET A 246 -19.82 -22.95 3.74
CA MET A 246 -18.60 -22.56 3.02
C MET A 246 -18.65 -23.00 1.56
N ARG A 247 -19.03 -24.27 1.28
CA ARG A 247 -19.18 -24.75 -0.10
C ARG A 247 -20.28 -24.01 -0.85
N ALA A 248 -21.42 -23.75 -0.21
CA ALA A 248 -22.50 -22.99 -0.83
C ALA A 248 -22.06 -21.56 -1.19
N LEU A 249 -21.27 -20.90 -0.32
CA LEU A 249 -20.67 -19.60 -0.61
C LEU A 249 -19.69 -19.66 -1.80
N GLU A 250 -18.83 -20.67 -1.86
CA GLU A 250 -17.90 -20.87 -2.97
C GLU A 250 -18.63 -21.16 -4.28
N ASP A 251 -19.63 -22.03 -4.26
CA ASP A 251 -20.48 -22.35 -5.41
C ASP A 251 -21.18 -21.09 -5.92
N ARG A 252 -21.76 -20.28 -5.02
CA ARG A 252 -22.40 -18.99 -5.36
C ARG A 252 -21.40 -18.01 -6.01
N ARG A 253 -20.17 -17.92 -5.50
CA ARG A 253 -19.11 -17.04 -6.03
C ARG A 253 -18.68 -17.42 -7.44
N LEU A 254 -18.64 -18.72 -7.73
CA LEU A 254 -18.12 -19.26 -8.99
C LEU A 254 -19.21 -19.49 -10.03
N ASN A 255 -20.41 -19.90 -9.61
CA ASN A 255 -21.48 -20.33 -10.50
C ASN A 255 -22.85 -20.31 -9.80
N ASP A 256 -23.62 -19.25 -10.01
CA ASP A 256 -25.05 -19.20 -9.62
C ASP A 256 -26.02 -19.48 -10.77
N GLY A 257 -25.51 -20.01 -11.89
CA GLY A 257 -26.26 -20.15 -13.14
C GLY A 257 -26.34 -18.88 -13.98
N ARG A 258 -25.66 -17.79 -13.60
CA ARG A 258 -25.48 -16.56 -14.39
C ARG A 258 -24.00 -16.27 -14.64
N GLU A 259 -23.75 -15.46 -15.66
CA GLU A 259 -22.42 -14.99 -16.03
C GLU A 259 -22.48 -13.44 -16.16
N PRO A 260 -21.86 -12.68 -15.22
CA PRO A 260 -21.16 -13.15 -14.02
C PRO A 260 -22.10 -13.61 -12.88
N PRO A 261 -21.61 -14.41 -11.92
CA PRO A 261 -22.39 -14.83 -10.74
C PRO A 261 -22.79 -13.64 -9.87
N ARG A 262 -24.04 -13.61 -9.39
CA ARG A 262 -24.53 -12.50 -8.55
C ARG A 262 -24.14 -12.68 -7.08
N PRO A 263 -23.70 -11.61 -6.39
CA PRO A 263 -23.49 -11.65 -4.96
C PRO A 263 -24.82 -11.72 -4.18
N TYR A 264 -24.72 -11.91 -2.87
CA TYR A 264 -25.79 -11.54 -1.95
C TYR A 264 -25.80 -10.03 -1.78
N TYR A 265 -26.96 -9.39 -1.97
CA TYR A 265 -27.11 -7.95 -1.78
C TYR A 265 -27.46 -7.61 -0.31
N ASN A 266 -28.06 -8.56 0.40
CA ASN A 266 -28.42 -8.41 1.81
C ASN A 266 -28.31 -9.75 2.56
N LEU A 267 -28.24 -9.68 3.89
CA LEU A 267 -28.11 -10.86 4.75
C LEU A 267 -29.38 -11.73 4.79
N ALA A 268 -30.55 -11.18 4.50
CA ALA A 268 -31.78 -11.96 4.48
C ALA A 268 -31.77 -12.99 3.35
N ASP A 269 -31.30 -12.59 2.16
CA ASP A 269 -31.10 -13.48 1.02
C ASP A 269 -30.02 -14.54 1.31
N ALA A 270 -28.91 -14.12 1.93
CA ALA A 270 -27.86 -15.05 2.35
C ALA A 270 -28.37 -16.08 3.38
N GLY A 271 -29.12 -15.64 4.39
CA GLY A 271 -29.70 -16.52 5.40
C GLY A 271 -30.80 -17.45 4.84
N ALA A 272 -31.50 -17.05 3.78
CA ALA A 272 -32.47 -17.93 3.13
C ALA A 272 -31.81 -19.13 2.43
N GLU A 273 -30.59 -18.96 1.92
CA GLU A 273 -29.83 -20.00 1.21
C GLU A 273 -28.95 -20.81 2.16
N LEU A 274 -28.21 -20.13 3.05
CA LEU A 274 -27.24 -20.74 3.98
C LEU A 274 -27.90 -21.23 5.28
N GLY A 275 -29.19 -20.92 5.48
CA GLY A 275 -29.88 -21.21 6.72
C GLY A 275 -29.44 -20.28 7.86
N ASN A 276 -29.34 -20.84 9.07
CA ASN A 276 -29.05 -20.03 10.25
C ASN A 276 -27.57 -19.64 10.32
N LEU A 277 -27.27 -18.41 9.90
CA LEU A 277 -25.94 -17.82 10.07
C LEU A 277 -25.65 -17.60 11.56
N PRO A 278 -24.44 -17.96 12.05
CA PRO A 278 -24.01 -17.60 13.40
C PRO A 278 -23.81 -16.09 13.50
N ASP A 279 -24.11 -15.52 14.67
CA ASP A 279 -23.79 -14.14 15.06
C ASP A 279 -23.91 -13.12 13.90
N THR A 280 -25.14 -12.93 13.41
CA THR A 280 -25.45 -12.16 12.19
C THR A 280 -24.90 -10.74 12.19
N ASP A 281 -24.66 -10.16 13.37
CA ASP A 281 -24.13 -8.81 13.53
C ASP A 281 -22.66 -8.69 13.10
N ARG A 282 -21.94 -9.81 12.94
CA ARG A 282 -20.55 -9.85 12.47
C ARG A 282 -20.42 -9.90 10.96
N PHE A 283 -21.53 -10.09 10.25
CA PHE A 283 -21.55 -10.24 8.80
C PHE A 283 -22.27 -9.07 8.15
N GLY A 284 -21.87 -8.78 6.92
CA GLY A 284 -22.61 -7.94 5.98
C GLY A 284 -22.38 -8.44 4.57
N THR A 285 -22.90 -7.71 3.61
CA THR A 285 -22.82 -8.09 2.18
C THR A 285 -22.04 -7.10 1.36
N ASP A 286 -21.64 -5.96 1.91
CA ASP A 286 -20.92 -4.89 1.23
C ASP A 286 -19.48 -4.73 1.74
N ALA A 287 -18.63 -4.29 0.84
CA ALA A 287 -17.24 -3.97 1.07
C ALA A 287 -17.15 -2.57 1.70
N GLN A 288 -16.71 -2.51 2.94
CA GLN A 288 -16.57 -1.25 3.67
C GLN A 288 -15.24 -0.55 3.37
N VAL A 289 -14.19 -1.34 3.13
CA VAL A 289 -12.83 -0.84 2.96
C VAL A 289 -12.15 -1.60 1.84
N LEU A 290 -11.59 -0.87 0.88
CA LEU A 290 -10.88 -1.43 -0.26
C LEU A 290 -9.42 -0.99 -0.26
N ARG A 291 -8.54 -1.91 -0.65
CA ARG A 291 -7.16 -1.64 -1.00
C ARG A 291 -7.00 -1.70 -2.51
N ILE A 292 -6.66 -0.57 -3.11
CA ILE A 292 -6.39 -0.45 -4.53
C ILE A 292 -4.87 -0.42 -4.71
N THR A 293 -4.32 -1.38 -5.45
CA THR A 293 -2.91 -1.43 -5.82
C THR A 293 -2.80 -1.24 -7.32
N ILE A 294 -2.03 -0.24 -7.75
CA ILE A 294 -1.78 0.06 -9.15
C ILE A 294 -0.28 -0.08 -9.39
N ASN A 295 0.10 -0.92 -10.36
CA ASN A 295 1.48 -0.96 -10.85
C ASN A 295 1.51 -0.49 -12.30
N ALA A 296 2.30 0.55 -12.54
CA ALA A 296 2.60 1.07 -13.88
C ALA A 296 4.03 0.73 -14.24
N SER A 297 4.26 0.11 -15.40
CA SER A 297 5.59 -0.24 -15.87
C SER A 297 5.87 0.19 -17.29
N GLN A 298 7.13 0.57 -17.54
CA GLN A 298 7.63 0.92 -18.87
C GLN A 298 9.10 0.55 -19.00
N GLY A 299 9.44 -0.32 -19.94
CA GLY A 299 10.84 -0.65 -20.27
C GLY A 299 11.69 -1.12 -19.08
N GLY A 300 11.10 -1.88 -18.14
CA GLY A 300 11.77 -2.40 -16.94
C GLY A 300 11.69 -1.50 -15.70
N ARG A 301 11.00 -0.35 -15.78
CA ARG A 301 10.71 0.52 -14.64
C ARG A 301 9.34 0.18 -14.08
N VAL A 302 9.17 0.34 -12.77
CA VAL A 302 7.90 0.10 -12.09
C VAL A 302 7.62 1.28 -11.17
N TYR A 303 6.39 1.77 -11.21
CA TYR A 303 5.82 2.71 -10.26
C TYR A 303 4.63 2.02 -9.60
N LYS A 304 4.59 2.03 -8.27
CA LYS A 304 3.52 1.40 -7.49
C LYS A 304 2.76 2.45 -6.70
N LEU A 305 1.44 2.47 -6.83
CA LEU A 305 0.54 3.30 -6.04
C LEU A 305 -0.38 2.40 -5.24
N VAL A 306 -0.47 2.63 -3.94
CA VAL A 306 -1.43 1.92 -3.07
C VAL A 306 -2.33 2.95 -2.42
N ALA A 307 -3.64 2.82 -2.64
CA ALA A 307 -4.65 3.63 -2.00
C ALA A 307 -5.54 2.73 -1.12
N ILE A 308 -5.86 3.23 0.07
CA ILE A 308 -6.84 2.61 0.96
C ILE A 308 -8.04 3.54 1.00
N VAL A 309 -9.21 3.02 0.65
CA VAL A 309 -10.45 3.78 0.59
C VAL A 309 -11.53 3.11 1.40
N ARG A 310 -12.43 3.92 1.92
CA ARG A 310 -13.63 3.48 2.63
C ARG A 310 -14.85 3.90 1.85
N SER A 311 -15.83 3.03 1.70
CA SER A 311 -17.15 3.41 1.19
C SER A 311 -17.79 4.37 2.20
N GLY A 312 -18.12 5.58 1.75
CA GLY A 312 -19.00 6.45 2.50
C GLY A 312 -20.45 5.96 2.35
N GLU A 313 -21.35 6.43 3.23
CA GLU A 313 -22.77 6.35 2.95
C GLU A 313 -23.01 6.98 1.57
N ALA A 314 -23.59 6.23 0.64
CA ALA A 314 -23.87 6.70 -0.70
C ALA A 314 -24.68 8.00 -0.60
N GLN A 315 -24.03 9.14 -0.85
CA GLN A 315 -24.75 10.36 -1.13
C GLN A 315 -25.48 10.08 -2.43
N GLN A 316 -26.81 10.09 -2.40
CA GLN A 316 -27.64 10.04 -3.59
C GLN A 316 -27.12 11.12 -4.56
N GLY A 317 -26.38 10.68 -5.57
CA GLY A 317 -25.95 11.56 -6.65
C GLY A 317 -27.18 12.20 -7.28
N PRO A 318 -27.09 13.46 -7.75
CA PRO A 318 -28.22 14.09 -8.40
C PRO A 318 -28.64 13.22 -9.59
N ALA A 319 -29.94 12.94 -9.67
CA ALA A 319 -30.53 12.22 -10.79
C ALA A 319 -30.02 12.81 -12.11
N ARG A 320 -29.59 11.92 -13.02
CA ARG A 320 -29.15 12.23 -14.37
C ARG A 320 -30.09 13.28 -14.99
N PRO A 321 -29.62 14.49 -15.32
CA PRO A 321 -30.47 15.45 -16.01
C PRO A 321 -30.71 14.95 -17.43
N ASP A 322 -31.98 14.73 -17.76
CA ASP A 322 -32.42 14.52 -19.13
C ASP A 322 -32.21 15.83 -19.94
N SER A 323 -31.16 15.83 -20.79
CA SER A 323 -30.94 16.70 -21.98
C SER A 323 -30.64 18.21 -21.74
N PRO A 324 -30.21 18.96 -22.78
CA PRO A 324 -29.01 18.81 -23.62
C PRO A 324 -28.09 20.06 -23.56
N GLU A 325 -26.83 19.92 -24.00
CA GLU A 325 -25.91 21.01 -24.41
C GLU A 325 -25.69 22.18 -23.42
N ALA A 326 -24.66 22.06 -22.58
CA ALA A 326 -23.99 23.22 -21.97
C ALA A 326 -22.46 23.04 -22.09
N ASP A 327 -21.81 24.05 -22.66
CA ASP A 327 -20.39 24.07 -23.01
C ASP A 327 -19.48 23.60 -21.86
N ALA A 328 -18.67 22.58 -22.14
CA ALA A 328 -17.62 22.13 -21.25
C ALA A 328 -16.51 23.19 -21.15
N PRO A 329 -16.06 23.59 -19.95
CA PRO A 329 -14.93 24.50 -19.80
C PRO A 329 -13.63 23.82 -20.28
N GLU A 330 -12.79 24.57 -20.98
CA GLU A 330 -11.54 24.08 -21.56
C GLU A 330 -10.60 23.42 -20.52
N PRO A 331 -9.95 22.30 -20.85
CA PRO A 331 -9.07 21.58 -19.94
C PRO A 331 -7.82 22.43 -19.64
N THR A 332 -7.64 22.77 -18.36
CA THR A 332 -6.47 23.49 -17.86
C THR A 332 -5.31 22.49 -17.65
N SER A 333 -4.17 22.74 -18.27
CA SER A 333 -3.01 21.85 -18.38
C SER A 333 -2.06 21.85 -17.17
N GLU A 334 -2.52 22.29 -15.99
CA GLU A 334 -1.72 22.27 -14.77
C GLU A 334 -2.17 21.12 -13.82
N PRO A 335 -1.27 20.19 -13.45
CA PRO A 335 -1.61 19.11 -12.55
C PRO A 335 -1.93 19.66 -11.15
N ARG A 336 -3.19 19.52 -10.72
CA ARG A 336 -3.61 19.91 -9.37
C ARG A 336 -2.98 18.96 -8.34
N PRO A 337 -2.42 19.48 -7.22
CA PRO A 337 -1.91 18.65 -6.13
C PRO A 337 -3.06 17.91 -5.46
N TRP A 338 -2.94 16.59 -5.38
CA TRP A 338 -3.95 15.70 -4.82
C TRP A 338 -3.99 15.87 -3.31
N THR A 339 -5.14 16.23 -2.77
CA THR A 339 -5.40 16.34 -1.34
C THR A 339 -6.58 15.44 -0.97
N ARG A 340 -6.74 15.17 0.34
CA ARG A 340 -7.80 14.33 0.93
C ARG A 340 -9.22 14.68 0.48
N ASN A 341 -9.44 15.88 -0.04
CA ASN A 341 -10.74 16.41 -0.46
C ASN A 341 -10.81 16.73 -1.96
N SER A 342 -9.86 16.24 -2.78
CA SER A 342 -9.78 16.62 -4.20
C SER A 342 -10.57 15.74 -5.16
N ILE A 343 -11.34 14.77 -4.65
CA ILE A 343 -12.23 13.91 -5.41
C ILE A 343 -13.61 14.02 -4.77
N ASP A 344 -14.57 14.62 -5.49
CA ASP A 344 -16.00 14.52 -5.16
C ASP A 344 -16.41 13.07 -5.46
N SER A 345 -16.19 12.19 -4.50
CA SER A 345 -16.52 10.77 -4.60
C SER A 345 -17.15 10.33 -3.28
N PRO A 346 -18.14 9.43 -3.30
CA PRO A 346 -18.68 8.85 -2.07
C PRO A 346 -17.62 8.07 -1.28
N PHE A 347 -16.45 7.79 -1.87
CA PHE A 347 -15.36 7.08 -1.21
C PHE A 347 -14.41 8.04 -0.47
N GLN A 348 -14.20 7.75 0.82
CA GLN A 348 -13.23 8.47 1.63
C GLN A 348 -11.85 7.82 1.50
N ILE A 349 -10.87 8.59 1.03
CA ILE A 349 -9.46 8.15 1.00
C ILE A 349 -8.88 8.18 2.42
N LEU A 350 -8.48 7.00 2.91
CA LEU A 350 -7.86 6.82 4.22
C LEU A 350 -6.35 6.99 4.17
N ASP A 351 -5.69 6.43 3.14
CA ASP A 351 -4.23 6.46 2.97
C ASP A 351 -3.86 6.36 1.47
N ILE A 352 -2.77 7.01 1.07
CA ILE A 352 -2.17 6.87 -0.27
C ILE A 352 -0.66 6.77 -0.10
N ARG A 353 -0.05 5.76 -0.72
CA ARG A 353 1.40 5.54 -0.71
C ARG A 353 1.93 5.35 -2.11
N GLU A 354 2.96 6.13 -2.43
CA GLU A 354 3.74 5.98 -3.65
C GLU A 354 4.98 5.13 -3.35
N ASN A 355 5.23 4.11 -4.18
CA ASN A 355 6.33 3.14 -4.08
C ASN A 355 6.55 2.55 -2.67
N PRO A 356 5.51 1.95 -2.05
CA PRO A 356 5.66 1.33 -0.74
C PRO A 356 6.60 0.12 -0.83
N GLY A 357 7.80 0.25 -0.25
CA GLY A 357 8.76 -0.86 -0.07
C GLY A 357 9.57 -1.26 -1.31
N SER A 358 9.82 -0.35 -2.25
CA SER A 358 10.82 -0.53 -3.32
C SER A 358 12.26 -0.34 -2.85
#